data_AF-A0A0G0FFJ9-F1
#
_entry.id   AF-A0A0G0FFJ9-F1
#
_cell.length_a   1.000
_cell.length_b   1.000
_cell.length_c   1.000
_cell.angle_alpha   90.00
_cell.angle_beta   90.00
_cell.angle_gamma   90.00
#
_symmetry.space_group_name_H-M   'P 1'
#
loop_
_entity.id
_entity.type
_entity.pdbx_description
1 polymer ?
#
loop_
_entity_poly.entity_id
_entity_poly.type
_entity_poly.pdbx_seq_one_letter_code
_entity_poly.pdbx_strand_id
1 'polypeptide(L)'
;YEIGIHIADVSHYVKVGSALDIEAKGRGTSVYLVDRTIPMLPEELSNDLCSLVPNKDRLTMSAVFVIEKNANNHLKIKNEWYGRTVIHSQKRFTYEEAEETIKKSGSPLHKELSTLNNLAKLLTIERFKKGAMSLEQEEVKFVLDKNGVPIKVIKKERGDSNKLVEEFMLLANKKVAETLSPKMIKGKKDESISLYRIHDLPSREKMEDLAFFLRSLGYKVSLVNGIIPKYEINNILKGLSAEQSSDLWPKQFIPQKISDITV
;
A
#
# COMPACT_ATOMS: atom_id res chain seq x y z
N TYR A 1 16.57 9.59 -13.26
CA TYR A 1 15.33 8.97 -13.76
C TYR A 1 14.19 9.96 -13.58
N GLU A 2 13.28 10.03 -14.54
CA GLU A 2 12.00 10.74 -14.38
C GLU A 2 10.90 9.68 -14.27
N ILE A 3 10.04 9.80 -13.27
CA ILE A 3 9.03 8.79 -12.95
C ILE A 3 7.69 9.48 -12.77
N GLY A 4 6.72 9.10 -13.58
CA GLY A 4 5.33 9.56 -13.49
C GLY A 4 4.44 8.57 -12.76
N ILE A 5 3.61 9.08 -11.86
CA ILE A 5 2.54 8.35 -11.19
C ILE A 5 1.24 9.04 -11.55
N HIS A 6 0.43 8.37 -12.34
CA HIS A 6 -0.74 8.93 -12.99
C HIS A 6 -2.01 8.30 -12.39
N ILE A 7 -2.81 9.11 -11.71
CA ILE A 7 -4.07 8.69 -11.09
C ILE A 7 -5.22 9.23 -11.93
N ALA A 8 -6.27 8.44 -12.14
CA ALA A 8 -7.45 8.89 -12.88
C ALA A 8 -8.00 10.22 -12.32
N ASP A 9 -8.27 11.20 -13.20
CA ASP A 9 -8.84 12.48 -12.77
C ASP A 9 -10.35 12.35 -12.52
N VAL A 10 -10.72 11.65 -11.45
CA VAL A 10 -12.12 11.48 -11.04
C VAL A 10 -12.80 12.83 -10.81
N SER A 11 -12.06 13.82 -10.30
CA SER A 11 -12.55 15.19 -10.06
C SER A 11 -12.93 15.93 -11.35
N HIS A 12 -12.43 15.47 -12.50
CA HIS A 12 -12.88 15.97 -13.79
C HIS A 12 -14.36 15.64 -14.02
N TYR A 13 -14.79 14.43 -13.66
CA TYR A 13 -16.13 13.91 -13.93
C TYR A 13 -17.11 14.11 -12.76
N VAL A 14 -16.62 14.03 -11.52
CA VAL A 14 -17.42 14.21 -10.30
C VAL A 14 -17.19 15.62 -9.76
N LYS A 15 -18.10 16.54 -10.08
CA LYS A 15 -18.02 17.94 -9.64
C LYS A 15 -18.66 18.12 -8.27
N VAL A 16 -18.05 18.97 -7.45
CA VAL A 16 -18.56 19.34 -6.11
C VAL A 16 -20.02 19.79 -6.20
N GLY A 17 -20.87 19.21 -5.36
CA GLY A 17 -22.31 19.50 -5.30
C GLY A 17 -23.16 18.80 -6.38
N SER A 18 -22.57 18.04 -7.30
CA SER A 18 -23.32 17.21 -8.24
C SER A 18 -23.99 16.00 -7.57
N ALA A 19 -24.98 15.39 -8.22
CA ALA A 19 -25.59 14.15 -7.73
C ALA A 19 -24.56 13.03 -7.51
N LEU A 20 -23.53 12.95 -8.38
CA LEU A 20 -22.43 12.00 -8.23
C LEU A 20 -21.59 12.28 -6.99
N ASP A 21 -21.32 13.54 -6.68
CA ASP A 21 -20.54 13.94 -5.49
C ASP A 21 -21.30 13.65 -4.20
N ILE A 22 -22.60 13.97 -4.17
CA ILE A 22 -23.48 13.70 -3.03
C ILE A 22 -23.53 12.18 -2.74
N GLU A 23 -23.74 11.36 -3.77
CA GLU A 23 -23.78 9.90 -3.63
C GLU A 23 -22.41 9.32 -3.24
N ALA A 24 -21.33 9.76 -3.89
CA ALA A 24 -19.98 9.33 -3.55
C ALA A 24 -19.61 9.67 -2.10
N LYS A 25 -20.01 10.85 -1.62
CA LYS A 25 -19.84 11.27 -0.22
C LYS A 25 -20.71 10.43 0.73
N GLY A 26 -21.92 10.06 0.33
CA GLY A 26 -22.79 9.16 1.07
C GLY A 26 -22.21 7.76 1.25
N ARG A 27 -21.52 7.23 0.22
CA ARG A 27 -20.85 5.92 0.27
C ARG A 27 -19.48 5.96 0.96
N GLY A 28 -18.71 7.02 0.75
CA GLY A 28 -17.36 7.24 1.28
C GLY A 28 -16.26 6.39 0.62
N THR A 29 -16.50 5.10 0.39
CA THR A 29 -15.57 4.18 -0.26
C THR A 29 -16.32 3.07 -1.01
N SER A 30 -15.65 2.41 -1.95
CA SER A 30 -16.12 1.13 -2.49
C SER A 30 -16.03 0.04 -1.41
N VAL A 31 -17.03 -0.83 -1.34
CA VAL A 31 -17.07 -1.97 -0.43
C VAL A 31 -16.77 -3.24 -1.20
N TYR A 32 -15.70 -3.93 -0.84
CA TYR A 32 -15.26 -5.18 -1.47
C TYR A 32 -15.74 -6.37 -0.64
N LEU A 33 -16.73 -7.08 -1.16
CA LEU A 33 -17.24 -8.33 -0.59
C LEU A 33 -16.53 -9.52 -1.25
N VAL A 34 -16.75 -10.72 -0.71
CA VAL A 34 -16.12 -11.94 -1.21
C VAL A 34 -16.54 -12.26 -2.65
N ASP A 35 -17.81 -11.99 -2.98
CA ASP A 35 -18.43 -12.33 -4.28
C ASP A 35 -18.55 -11.13 -5.23
N ARG A 36 -18.57 -9.89 -4.71
CA ARG A 36 -18.82 -8.68 -5.51
C ARG A 36 -18.17 -7.43 -4.93
N THR A 37 -18.15 -6.37 -5.74
CA THR A 37 -17.82 -5.02 -5.27
C THR A 37 -19.07 -4.16 -5.32
N ILE A 38 -19.31 -3.38 -4.26
CA ILE A 38 -20.29 -2.29 -4.27
C ILE A 38 -19.50 -1.02 -4.53
N PRO A 39 -19.52 -0.46 -5.75
CA PRO A 39 -18.62 0.63 -6.11
C PRO A 39 -19.08 1.96 -5.51
N MET A 40 -18.13 2.83 -5.17
CA MET A 40 -18.41 4.20 -4.71
C MET A 40 -19.04 5.06 -5.83
N LEU A 41 -18.66 4.80 -7.07
CA LEU A 41 -19.08 5.52 -8.26
C LEU A 41 -19.82 4.57 -9.21
N PRO A 42 -20.69 5.07 -10.11
CA PRO A 42 -21.31 4.24 -11.13
C PRO A 42 -20.28 3.50 -11.98
N GLU A 43 -20.61 2.27 -12.40
CA GLU A 43 -19.68 1.39 -13.11
C GLU A 43 -19.22 1.98 -14.44
N GLU A 44 -20.07 2.73 -15.13
CA GLU A 44 -19.74 3.42 -16.38
C GLU A 44 -18.58 4.41 -16.17
N LEU A 45 -18.56 5.07 -15.01
CA LEU A 45 -17.53 6.03 -14.67
C LEU A 45 -16.26 5.34 -14.14
N SER A 46 -16.41 4.33 -13.27
CA SER A 46 -15.27 3.62 -12.69
C SER A 46 -14.55 2.70 -13.69
N ASN A 47 -15.29 1.97 -14.52
CA ASN A 47 -14.77 0.89 -15.36
C ASN A 47 -14.38 1.36 -16.77
N ASP A 48 -14.90 2.49 -17.25
CA ASP A 48 -14.54 3.05 -18.56
C ASP A 48 -13.80 4.39 -18.47
N LEU A 49 -14.48 5.47 -18.05
CA LEU A 49 -13.93 6.83 -18.14
C LEU A 49 -12.77 7.10 -17.19
N CYS A 50 -12.85 6.61 -15.95
CA CYS A 50 -11.78 6.72 -14.96
C CYS A 50 -10.82 5.52 -15.01
N SER A 51 -11.16 4.47 -15.75
CA SER A 51 -10.27 3.32 -15.91
C SER A 51 -9.15 3.66 -16.90
N LEU A 52 -7.90 3.49 -16.46
CA LEU A 52 -6.70 3.74 -17.27
C LEU A 52 -6.42 2.56 -18.21
N VAL A 53 -7.42 2.21 -19.01
CA VAL A 53 -7.37 1.11 -19.98
C VAL A 53 -6.31 1.36 -21.05
N PRO A 54 -5.71 0.30 -21.62
CA PRO A 54 -4.66 0.45 -22.61
C PRO A 54 -5.22 0.97 -23.93
N ASN A 55 -4.35 1.61 -24.72
CA ASN A 55 -4.62 2.10 -26.07
C ASN A 55 -5.72 3.16 -26.17
N LYS A 56 -6.00 3.87 -25.08
CA LYS A 56 -6.93 5.01 -25.06
C LYS A 56 -6.34 6.16 -24.26
N ASP A 57 -6.62 7.37 -24.73
CA ASP A 57 -6.28 8.59 -24.00
C ASP A 57 -7.16 8.72 -22.76
N ARG A 58 -6.53 9.09 -21.64
CA ARG A 58 -7.18 9.22 -20.33
C ARG A 58 -6.69 10.44 -19.57
N LEU A 59 -7.63 11.14 -18.94
CA LEU A 59 -7.36 12.27 -18.06
C LEU A 59 -6.84 11.77 -16.71
N THR A 60 -5.74 12.33 -16.26
CA THR A 60 -5.11 11.96 -15.00
C THR A 60 -4.67 13.17 -14.20
N MET A 61 -4.72 13.05 -12.88
CA MET A 61 -3.92 13.86 -11.98
C MET A 61 -2.58 13.14 -11.75
N SER A 62 -1.48 13.82 -12.01
CA SER A 62 -0.16 13.21 -12.10
C SER A 62 0.79 13.79 -11.08
N ALA A 63 1.63 12.92 -10.51
CA ALA A 63 2.81 13.29 -9.73
C ALA A 63 4.05 12.79 -10.48
N VAL A 64 4.93 13.71 -10.87
CA VAL A 64 6.15 13.41 -11.64
C VAL A 64 7.37 13.75 -10.79
N PHE A 65 8.28 12.80 -10.65
CA PHE A 65 9.47 12.91 -9.81
C PHE A 65 10.74 12.75 -10.64
N VAL A 66 11.65 13.70 -10.50
CA VAL A 66 13.03 13.56 -11.00
C VAL A 66 13.88 13.00 -9.87
N ILE A 67 14.30 11.75 -10.00
CA ILE A 67 15.07 11.01 -9.01
C ILE A 67 16.50 10.81 -9.49
N GLU A 68 17.46 11.26 -8.68
CA GLU A 68 18.88 10.94 -8.84
C GLU A 68 19.25 9.77 -7.94
N LYS A 69 20.00 8.83 -8.49
CA LYS A 69 20.60 7.73 -7.76
C LYS A 69 22.09 8.02 -7.59
N ASN A 70 22.56 8.16 -6.36
CA ASN A 70 23.99 8.38 -6.10
C ASN A 70 24.79 7.07 -6.08
N ALA A 71 26.12 7.18 -5.96
CA ALA A 71 27.04 6.04 -5.94
C ALA A 71 26.75 5.02 -4.81
N ASN A 72 26.14 5.46 -3.71
CA ASN A 72 25.79 4.61 -2.56
C ASN A 72 24.37 4.00 -2.67
N ASN A 73 23.76 4.03 -3.86
CA ASN A 73 22.38 3.61 -4.12
C ASN A 73 21.32 4.37 -3.30
N HIS A 74 21.63 5.55 -2.78
CA HIS A 74 20.66 6.41 -2.12
C HIS A 74 19.92 7.24 -3.17
N LEU A 75 18.60 7.30 -3.03
CA LEU A 75 17.71 8.01 -3.94
C LEU A 75 17.45 9.42 -3.42
N LYS A 76 17.71 10.43 -4.26
CA LYS A 76 17.40 11.83 -3.96
C LYS A 76 16.43 12.37 -4.99
N ILE A 77 15.28 12.84 -4.50
CA ILE A 77 14.32 13.58 -5.32
C ILE A 77 14.90 14.98 -5.55
N LYS A 78 15.07 15.34 -6.82
CA LYS A 78 15.60 16.64 -7.28
C LYS A 78 14.49 17.61 -7.61
N ASN A 79 13.42 17.11 -8.21
CA ASN A 79 12.27 17.90 -8.59
C ASN A 79 11.00 17.06 -8.44
N GLU A 80 9.90 17.75 -8.20
CA GLU A 80 8.55 17.19 -8.12
C GLU A 80 7.58 18.13 -8.85
N TRP A 81 6.68 17.56 -9.63
CA TRP A 81 5.63 18.29 -10.34
C TRP A 81 4.30 17.58 -10.16
N TYR A 82 3.24 18.37 -9.95
CA TYR A 82 1.88 17.87 -9.83
C TYR A 82 0.97 18.64 -10.77
N GLY A 83 0.10 17.92 -11.47
CA GLY A 83 -0.87 18.57 -12.35
C GLY A 83 -1.69 17.61 -13.19
N ARG A 84 -2.66 18.17 -13.90
CA ARG A 84 -3.50 17.42 -14.85
C ARG A 84 -2.71 17.10 -16.10
N THR A 85 -2.82 15.86 -16.57
CA THR A 85 -2.21 15.38 -17.79
C THR A 85 -3.18 14.49 -18.58
N VAL A 86 -2.81 14.20 -19.82
CA VAL A 86 -3.41 13.12 -20.62
C VAL A 86 -2.36 12.03 -20.76
N ILE A 87 -2.73 10.78 -20.51
CA ILE A 87 -1.85 9.63 -20.74
C ILE A 87 -2.46 8.67 -21.77
N HIS A 88 -1.60 7.86 -22.38
CA HIS A 88 -1.96 6.76 -23.26
C HIS A 88 -1.31 5.47 -22.75
N SER A 89 -2.05 4.67 -21.99
CA SER A 89 -1.50 3.44 -21.40
C SER A 89 -1.14 2.44 -22.49
N GLN A 90 0.12 2.02 -22.55
CA GLN A 90 0.58 1.08 -23.59
C GLN A 90 0.17 -0.37 -23.30
N LYS A 91 -0.01 -0.72 -22.02
CA LYS A 91 -0.33 -2.09 -21.60
C LYS A 91 -1.00 -2.12 -20.24
N ARG A 92 -1.99 -3.01 -20.09
CA ARG A 92 -2.55 -3.41 -18.81
C ARG A 92 -1.87 -4.69 -18.35
N PHE A 93 -1.13 -4.61 -17.25
CA PHE A 93 -0.50 -5.76 -16.63
C PHE A 93 -1.36 -6.31 -15.49
N THR A 94 -1.43 -7.63 -15.39
CA THR A 94 -1.65 -8.32 -14.10
C THR A 94 -0.35 -8.33 -13.28
N TYR A 95 -0.45 -8.59 -11.97
CA TYR A 95 0.74 -8.64 -11.12
C TYR A 95 1.67 -9.80 -11.52
N GLU A 96 1.09 -10.91 -11.95
CA GLU A 96 1.78 -12.10 -12.41
C GLU A 96 2.53 -11.82 -13.72
N GLU A 97 1.89 -11.21 -14.71
CA GLU A 97 2.56 -10.82 -15.97
C GLU A 97 3.67 -9.79 -15.74
N ALA A 98 3.47 -8.84 -14.82
CA ALA A 98 4.50 -7.86 -14.47
C ALA A 98 5.70 -8.54 -13.79
N GLU A 99 5.45 -9.49 -12.89
CA GLU A 99 6.48 -10.27 -12.21
C GLU A 99 7.32 -11.08 -13.22
N GLU A 100 6.66 -11.75 -14.17
CA GLU A 100 7.33 -12.48 -15.25
C GLU A 100 8.14 -11.54 -16.14
N THR A 101 7.58 -10.38 -16.49
CA THR A 101 8.25 -9.38 -17.33
C THR A 101 9.49 -8.81 -16.63
N ILE A 102 9.44 -8.61 -15.31
CA ILE A 102 10.60 -8.19 -14.50
C ILE A 102 11.72 -9.24 -14.54
N LYS A 103 11.38 -10.54 -14.51
CA LYS A 103 12.36 -11.65 -14.45
C LYS A 103 12.95 -12.02 -15.81
N LYS A 104 12.16 -11.96 -16.88
CA LYS A 104 12.53 -12.46 -18.21
C LYS A 104 13.04 -11.36 -19.13
N SER A 105 14.37 -11.27 -19.25
CA SER A 105 15.04 -10.39 -20.23
C SER A 105 14.50 -10.60 -21.65
N GLY A 106 14.29 -9.51 -22.39
CA GLY A 106 13.76 -9.53 -23.76
C GLY A 106 12.23 -9.48 -23.87
N SER A 107 11.50 -9.58 -22.75
CA SER A 107 10.06 -9.35 -22.74
C SER A 107 9.73 -7.87 -23.05
N PRO A 108 8.62 -7.56 -23.75
CA PRO A 108 8.20 -6.17 -23.96
C PRO A 108 8.06 -5.42 -22.62
N LEU A 109 8.60 -4.19 -22.56
CA LEU A 109 8.64 -3.34 -21.37
C LEU A 109 9.48 -3.89 -20.19
N HIS A 110 10.34 -4.90 -20.41
CA HIS A 110 11.22 -5.44 -19.37
C HIS A 110 12.14 -4.37 -18.78
N LYS A 111 12.76 -3.52 -19.63
CA LYS A 111 13.73 -2.52 -19.18
C LYS A 111 13.09 -1.50 -18.25
N GLU A 112 11.89 -1.05 -18.58
CA GLU A 112 11.08 -0.10 -17.84
C GLU A 112 10.67 -0.70 -16.50
N LEU A 113 10.05 -1.88 -16.51
CA LEU A 113 9.60 -2.54 -15.28
C LEU A 113 10.76 -2.95 -14.36
N SER A 114 11.85 -3.47 -14.91
CA SER A 114 13.05 -3.82 -14.15
C SER A 114 13.69 -2.57 -13.52
N THR A 115 13.73 -1.45 -14.26
CA THR A 115 14.22 -0.18 -13.71
C THR A 115 13.34 0.32 -12.57
N LEU A 116 12.02 0.31 -12.74
CA LEU A 116 11.08 0.69 -11.67
C LEU A 116 11.20 -0.24 -10.45
N ASN A 117 11.31 -1.55 -10.66
CA ASN A 117 11.47 -2.52 -9.58
C ASN A 117 12.75 -2.27 -8.78
N ASN A 118 13.87 -2.01 -9.46
CA ASN A 118 15.14 -1.71 -8.80
C ASN A 118 15.06 -0.45 -7.94
N LEU A 119 14.36 0.59 -8.43
CA LEU A 119 14.13 1.81 -7.65
C LEU A 119 13.19 1.55 -6.46
N ALA A 120 12.12 0.78 -6.64
CA ALA A 120 11.22 0.40 -5.55
C ALA A 120 11.93 -0.37 -4.43
N LYS A 121 12.85 -1.28 -4.77
CA LYS A 121 13.69 -1.98 -3.78
C LYS A 121 14.55 -1.02 -2.97
N LEU A 122 15.12 0.01 -3.60
CA LEU A 122 15.89 1.04 -2.90
C LEU A 122 15.00 1.90 -1.99
N LEU A 123 13.82 2.30 -2.47
CA LEU A 123 12.81 3.00 -1.65
C LEU A 123 12.41 2.18 -0.42
N THR A 124 12.20 0.87 -0.61
CA THR A 124 11.89 -0.08 0.47
C THR A 124 13.00 -0.06 1.53
N ILE A 125 14.27 -0.21 1.11
CA ILE A 125 15.43 -0.20 2.01
C ILE A 125 15.48 1.11 2.81
N GLU A 126 15.31 2.25 2.16
CA GLU A 126 15.31 3.56 2.83
C GLU A 126 14.14 3.71 3.80
N ARG A 127 12.95 3.24 3.44
CA ARG A 127 11.74 3.26 4.26
C ARG A 127 11.93 2.47 5.56
N PHE A 128 12.50 1.27 5.47
CA PHE A 128 12.83 0.45 6.65
C PHE A 128 13.97 1.03 7.48
N LYS A 129 15.00 1.61 6.86
CA LYS A 129 16.06 2.35 7.58
C LYS A 129 15.50 3.53 8.40
N LYS A 130 14.41 4.16 7.92
CA LYS A 130 13.69 5.24 8.62
C LYS A 130 12.69 4.73 9.67
N GLY A 131 12.67 3.43 9.95
CA GLY A 131 11.87 2.84 11.03
C GLY A 131 10.44 2.49 10.64
N ALA A 132 10.15 2.27 9.35
CA ALA A 132 8.89 1.63 8.95
C ALA A 132 8.81 0.20 9.53
N MET A 133 7.61 -0.22 9.91
CA MET A 133 7.36 -1.55 10.47
C MET A 133 6.90 -2.50 9.36
N SER A 134 7.39 -3.74 9.38
CA SER A 134 6.96 -4.79 8.46
C SER A 134 5.86 -5.59 9.13
N LEU A 135 4.61 -5.18 8.90
CA LEU A 135 3.43 -5.92 9.35
C LEU A 135 2.84 -6.61 8.11
N GLU A 136 3.53 -7.64 7.63
CA GLU A 136 3.01 -8.43 6.52
C GLU A 136 1.92 -9.37 7.07
N GLN A 137 0.70 -9.19 6.59
CA GLN A 137 -0.41 -10.06 6.91
C GLN A 137 -0.64 -11.00 5.73
N GLU A 138 -0.84 -12.29 6.01
CA GLU A 138 -1.27 -13.24 4.98
C GLU A 138 -2.66 -12.84 4.49
N GLU A 139 -2.75 -12.43 3.23
CA GLU A 139 -4.04 -12.23 2.57
C GLU A 139 -4.54 -13.53 1.95
N VAL A 140 -5.83 -13.82 2.11
CA VAL A 140 -6.50 -14.95 1.45
C VAL A 140 -7.51 -14.49 0.42
N LYS A 141 -7.72 -15.32 -0.60
CA LYS A 141 -8.75 -15.18 -1.62
C LYS A 141 -9.62 -16.43 -1.61
N PHE A 142 -10.94 -16.23 -1.58
CA PHE A 142 -11.91 -17.30 -1.72
C PHE A 142 -12.20 -17.53 -3.20
N VAL A 143 -12.18 -18.80 -3.62
CA VAL A 143 -12.74 -19.24 -4.91
C VAL A 143 -14.18 -19.66 -4.62
N LEU A 144 -15.11 -19.05 -5.34
CA LEU A 144 -16.53 -19.32 -5.21
C LEU A 144 -17.00 -20.21 -6.36
N ASP A 145 -18.02 -21.03 -6.11
CA ASP A 145 -18.77 -21.69 -7.17
C ASP A 145 -19.77 -20.74 -7.86
N LYS A 146 -20.55 -21.28 -8.81
CA LYS A 146 -21.59 -20.53 -9.54
C LYS A 146 -22.72 -19.97 -8.65
N ASN A 147 -22.89 -20.50 -7.44
CA ASN A 147 -23.90 -20.08 -6.48
C ASN A 147 -23.34 -19.10 -5.42
N GLY A 148 -22.05 -18.74 -5.53
CA GLY A 148 -21.38 -17.87 -4.56
C GLY A 148 -20.87 -18.61 -3.31
N VAL A 149 -20.88 -19.94 -3.30
CA VAL A 149 -20.41 -20.74 -2.16
C VAL A 149 -18.88 -20.90 -2.22
N PRO A 150 -18.13 -20.58 -1.15
CA PRO A 150 -16.69 -20.78 -1.13
C PRO A 150 -16.31 -22.25 -1.23
N ILE A 151 -15.56 -22.61 -2.29
CA ILE A 151 -15.07 -23.97 -2.53
C ILE A 151 -13.57 -24.14 -2.23
N LYS A 152 -12.81 -23.03 -2.20
CA LYS A 152 -11.37 -23.05 -1.92
C LYS A 152 -10.90 -21.74 -1.32
N VAL A 153 -9.94 -21.83 -0.41
CA VAL A 153 -9.17 -20.68 0.10
C VAL A 153 -7.77 -20.75 -0.50
N ILE A 154 -7.32 -19.64 -1.09
CA ILE A 154 -6.00 -19.50 -1.71
C ILE A 154 -5.26 -18.38 -0.99
N LYS A 155 -4.02 -18.61 -0.56
CA LYS A 155 -3.16 -17.53 -0.08
C LYS A 155 -2.73 -16.67 -1.27
N LYS A 156 -2.89 -15.35 -1.16
CA LYS A 156 -2.39 -14.43 -2.19
C LYS A 156 -0.88 -14.30 -2.02
N GLU A 157 -0.15 -14.56 -3.10
CA GLU A 157 1.27 -14.28 -3.14
C GLU A 157 1.51 -12.78 -3.35
N ARG A 158 2.44 -12.22 -2.58
CA ARG A 158 2.86 -10.82 -2.71
C ARG A 158 4.28 -10.80 -3.29
N GLY A 159 4.36 -10.55 -4.59
CA GLY A 159 5.61 -10.52 -5.36
C GLY A 159 6.32 -9.15 -5.37
N ASP A 160 7.37 -9.06 -6.19
CA ASP A 160 8.09 -7.81 -6.44
C ASP A 160 7.19 -6.80 -7.15
N SER A 161 6.33 -7.26 -8.08
CA SER A 161 5.39 -6.39 -8.80
C SER A 161 4.39 -5.69 -7.87
N ASN A 162 3.89 -6.37 -6.82
CA ASN A 162 3.04 -5.76 -5.80
C ASN A 162 3.80 -4.68 -5.02
N LYS A 163 5.01 -5.01 -4.55
CA LYS A 163 5.87 -4.09 -3.78
C LYS A 163 6.28 -2.87 -4.60
N LEU A 164 6.53 -3.05 -5.90
CA LEU A 164 6.81 -1.96 -6.83
C LEU A 164 5.68 -0.94 -6.82
N VAL A 165 4.44 -1.37 -7.05
CA VAL A 165 3.29 -0.47 -7.06
C VAL A 165 3.10 0.19 -5.70
N GLU A 166 3.21 -0.59 -4.61
CA GLU A 166 3.10 -0.07 -3.24
C GLU A 166 4.08 1.06 -2.96
N GLU A 167 5.38 0.88 -3.26
CA GLU A 167 6.41 1.88 -2.96
C GLU A 167 6.21 3.18 -3.74
N PHE A 168 5.81 3.12 -5.01
CA PHE A 168 5.52 4.33 -5.77
C PHE A 168 4.25 5.01 -5.29
N MET A 169 3.19 4.27 -4.94
CA MET A 169 1.98 4.87 -4.35
C MET A 169 2.27 5.51 -2.99
N LEU A 170 3.10 4.88 -2.15
CA LEU A 170 3.57 5.45 -0.88
C LEU A 170 4.38 6.73 -1.11
N LEU A 171 5.28 6.74 -2.10
CA LEU A 171 6.05 7.92 -2.47
C LEU A 171 5.12 9.07 -2.88
N ALA A 172 4.18 8.82 -3.80
CA ALA A 172 3.21 9.82 -4.26
C ALA A 172 2.41 10.40 -3.09
N ASN A 173 1.77 9.53 -2.29
CA ASN A 173 0.91 9.94 -1.19
C ASN A 173 1.68 10.74 -0.13
N LYS A 174 2.90 10.30 0.22
CA LYS A 174 3.76 11.02 1.16
C LYS A 174 4.10 12.41 0.62
N LYS A 175 4.48 12.49 -0.65
CA LYS A 175 4.91 13.75 -1.26
C LYS A 175 3.77 14.74 -1.45
N VAL A 176 2.59 14.28 -1.86
CA VAL A 176 1.37 15.09 -1.87
C VAL A 176 1.03 15.61 -0.46
N ALA A 177 1.11 14.76 0.57
CA ALA A 177 0.85 15.18 1.95
C ALA A 177 1.85 16.23 2.46
N GLU A 178 3.13 16.12 2.08
CA GLU A 178 4.16 17.13 2.35
C GLU A 178 3.85 18.47 1.65
N THR A 179 3.47 18.42 0.36
CA THR A 179 3.12 19.61 -0.43
C THR A 179 1.87 20.33 0.09
N LEU A 180 0.86 19.59 0.55
CA LEU A 180 -0.38 20.12 1.12
C LEU A 180 -0.25 20.48 2.61
N SER A 181 0.91 20.25 3.24
CA SER A 181 1.11 20.54 4.66
C SER A 181 0.83 22.01 4.98
N PRO A 182 0.26 22.33 6.17
CA PRO A 182 -0.04 23.72 6.56
C PRO A 182 1.17 24.65 6.42
N LYS A 183 2.38 24.13 6.64
CA LYS A 183 3.63 24.89 6.47
C LYS A 183 3.88 25.29 5.01
N MET A 184 3.47 24.48 4.04
CA MET A 184 3.73 24.67 2.61
C MET A 184 2.61 25.37 1.84
N ILE A 185 1.40 25.41 2.40
CA ILE A 185 0.27 26.14 1.81
C ILE A 185 0.01 27.50 2.47
N LYS A 186 0.65 27.81 3.61
CA LYS A 186 0.52 29.10 4.29
C LYS A 186 0.79 30.28 3.35
N GLY A 187 -0.20 31.16 3.18
CA GLY A 187 -0.09 32.33 2.30
C GLY A 187 -0.37 32.06 0.83
N LYS A 188 -0.77 30.85 0.44
CA LYS A 188 -1.32 30.56 -0.89
C LYS A 188 -2.82 30.85 -0.91
N LYS A 189 -3.38 31.19 -2.07
CA LYS A 189 -4.82 31.45 -2.25
C LYS A 189 -5.73 30.27 -1.89
N ASP A 190 -5.15 29.07 -1.83
CA ASP A 190 -5.85 27.80 -1.67
C ASP A 190 -5.49 27.18 -0.30
N GLU A 191 -5.79 27.90 0.78
CA GLU A 191 -5.71 27.40 2.17
C GLU A 191 -6.87 26.42 2.46
N SER A 192 -7.09 25.48 1.55
CA SER A 192 -8.15 24.49 1.66
C SER A 192 -7.79 23.39 2.66
N ILE A 193 -8.81 22.95 3.41
CA ILE A 193 -8.69 21.85 4.36
C ILE A 193 -8.44 20.56 3.57
N SER A 194 -7.35 19.87 3.91
CA SER A 194 -6.97 18.59 3.30
C SER A 194 -7.12 17.44 4.31
N LEU A 195 -7.54 16.27 3.83
CA LEU A 195 -7.65 15.07 4.65
C LEU A 195 -6.30 14.35 4.71
N TYR A 196 -5.86 14.02 5.93
CA TYR A 196 -4.64 13.26 6.18
C TYR A 196 -4.96 11.84 6.63
N ARG A 197 -4.22 10.86 6.09
CA ARG A 197 -4.21 9.50 6.64
C ARG A 197 -3.22 9.42 7.78
N ILE A 198 -3.72 9.47 9.00
CA ILE A 198 -2.91 9.49 10.23
C ILE A 198 -3.03 8.12 10.93
N HIS A 199 -1.89 7.62 11.40
CA HIS A 199 -1.82 6.50 12.33
C HIS A 199 -1.20 7.02 13.63
N ASP A 200 -1.99 7.03 14.70
CA ASP A 200 -1.55 7.55 15.99
C ASP A 200 -0.46 6.67 16.60
N LEU A 201 0.31 7.27 17.51
CA LEU A 201 1.27 6.53 18.32
C LEU A 201 0.52 5.58 19.26
N PRO A 202 1.06 4.37 19.51
CA PRO A 202 0.49 3.48 20.51
C PRO A 202 0.50 4.15 21.89
N SER A 203 -0.52 3.89 22.70
CA SER A 203 -0.58 4.43 24.06
C SER A 203 0.56 3.87 24.91
N ARG A 204 1.05 4.69 25.85
CA ARG A 204 2.15 4.32 26.75
C ARG A 204 1.85 3.03 27.51
N GLU A 205 0.63 2.88 28.02
CA GLU A 205 0.14 1.68 28.70
C GLU A 205 0.29 0.43 27.83
N LYS A 206 -0.21 0.47 26.58
CA LYS A 206 -0.05 -0.66 25.63
C LYS A 206 1.41 -0.99 25.33
N MET A 207 2.28 0.01 25.31
CA MET A 207 3.72 -0.19 25.10
C MET A 207 4.41 -0.81 26.31
N GLU A 208 3.99 -0.44 27.52
CA GLU A 208 4.47 -1.03 28.78
C GLU A 208 4.03 -2.49 28.90
N ASP A 209 2.77 -2.80 28.61
CA ASP A 209 2.24 -4.17 28.58
C ASP A 209 2.98 -5.04 27.56
N LEU A 210 3.19 -4.51 26.35
CA LEU A 210 3.95 -5.20 25.31
C LEU A 210 5.41 -5.45 25.73
N ALA A 211 6.05 -4.48 26.37
CA ALA A 211 7.43 -4.64 26.84
C ALA A 211 7.51 -5.70 27.96
N PHE A 212 6.54 -5.72 28.87
CA PHE A 212 6.44 -6.75 29.91
C PHE A 212 6.27 -8.15 29.29
N PHE A 213 5.34 -8.28 28.35
CA PHE A 213 5.10 -9.53 27.62
C PHE A 213 6.36 -10.01 26.89
N LEU A 214 7.02 -9.16 26.11
CA LEU A 214 8.23 -9.52 25.35
C LEU A 214 9.39 -9.93 26.27
N ARG A 215 9.57 -9.26 27.42
CA ARG A 215 10.56 -9.64 28.42
C ARG A 215 10.27 -11.01 29.05
N SER A 216 9.00 -11.33 29.27
CA SER A 216 8.60 -12.66 29.77
C SER A 216 8.94 -13.79 28.80
N LEU A 217 8.96 -13.50 27.49
CA LEU A 217 9.41 -14.41 26.44
C LEU A 217 10.94 -14.45 26.26
N GLY A 218 11.70 -13.70 27.07
CA GLY A 218 13.16 -13.66 27.02
C GLY A 218 13.76 -12.61 26.08
N TYR A 219 12.94 -11.76 25.44
CA TYR A 219 13.45 -10.66 24.61
C TYR A 219 13.94 -9.49 25.47
N LYS A 220 15.11 -8.95 25.11
CA LYS A 220 15.66 -7.74 25.75
C LYS A 220 15.04 -6.50 25.09
N VAL A 221 14.03 -5.93 25.75
CA VAL A 221 13.30 -4.76 25.26
C VAL A 221 13.41 -3.59 26.24
N SER A 222 13.75 -2.42 25.72
CA SER A 222 13.86 -1.18 26.49
C SER A 222 12.72 -0.22 26.17
N LEU A 223 12.33 0.59 27.16
CA LEU A 223 11.38 1.68 26.97
C LEU A 223 12.14 3.00 26.93
N VAL A 224 11.98 3.77 25.86
CA VAL A 224 12.51 5.13 25.72
C VAL A 224 11.31 6.06 25.69
N ASN A 225 11.20 6.95 26.69
CA ASN A 225 10.03 7.82 26.88
C ASN A 225 8.69 7.06 26.94
N GLY A 226 8.69 5.87 27.54
CA GLY A 226 7.50 5.02 27.67
C GLY A 226 7.07 4.30 26.39
N ILE A 227 7.94 4.25 25.38
CA ILE A 227 7.66 3.57 24.10
C ILE A 227 8.85 2.66 23.74
N ILE A 228 8.58 1.47 23.22
CA ILE A 228 9.61 0.60 22.66
C ILE A 228 10.13 1.21 21.36
N PRO A 229 11.44 1.41 21.19
CA PRO A 229 11.99 1.93 19.95
C PRO A 229 11.63 1.05 18.74
N LYS A 230 11.23 1.68 17.63
CA LYS A 230 10.78 0.97 16.42
C LYS A 230 11.82 -0.02 15.87
N TYR A 231 13.11 0.27 16.03
CA TYR A 231 14.17 -0.64 15.59
C TYR A 231 14.20 -1.94 16.41
N GLU A 232 13.86 -1.90 17.71
CA GLU A 232 13.78 -3.11 18.56
C GLU A 232 12.60 -3.97 18.13
N ILE A 233 11.43 -3.36 17.91
CA ILE A 233 10.25 -4.05 17.39
C ILE A 233 10.57 -4.72 16.05
N ASN A 234 11.20 -3.99 15.12
CA ASN A 234 11.57 -4.53 13.82
C ASN A 234 12.58 -5.69 13.91
N ASN A 235 13.53 -5.64 14.85
CA ASN A 235 14.47 -6.74 15.05
C ASN A 235 13.78 -8.00 15.60
N ILE A 236 12.84 -7.83 16.53
CA ILE A 236 12.03 -8.93 17.07
C ILE A 236 11.16 -9.54 15.97
N LEU A 237 10.44 -8.71 15.20
CA LEU A 237 9.61 -9.19 14.08
C LEU A 237 10.42 -9.95 13.04
N LYS A 238 11.63 -9.49 12.71
CA LYS A 238 12.54 -10.22 11.83
C LYS A 238 12.95 -11.57 12.41
N GLY A 239 13.30 -11.62 13.70
CA GLY A 239 13.60 -12.86 14.40
C GLY A 239 12.45 -13.86 14.28
N LEU A 240 11.24 -13.43 14.64
CA LEU A 240 10.02 -14.26 14.58
C LEU A 240 9.72 -14.77 13.16
N SER A 241 9.92 -13.95 12.12
CA SER A 241 9.71 -14.40 10.74
C SER A 241 10.71 -15.46 10.26
N ALA A 242 11.94 -15.46 10.79
CA ALA A 242 12.93 -16.49 10.48
C ALA A 242 12.63 -17.79 11.23
N GLU A 243 12.08 -17.67 12.43
CA GLU A 243 11.74 -18.76 13.34
C GLU A 243 10.38 -19.41 12.99
N GLN A 244 9.46 -18.70 12.33
CA GLN A 244 8.22 -19.27 11.76
C GLN A 244 8.46 -20.32 10.64
N SER A 245 9.69 -20.41 10.11
CA SER A 245 10.11 -21.54 9.26
C SER A 245 10.27 -22.86 10.05
N SER A 246 10.26 -22.80 11.38
CA SER A 246 10.30 -23.95 12.28
C SER A 246 9.30 -23.76 13.43
N ASP A 247 8.08 -24.24 13.25
CA ASP A 247 7.05 -24.52 14.28
C ASP A 247 7.24 -23.80 15.65
N LEU A 248 6.75 -22.57 15.75
CA LEU A 248 6.61 -21.84 17.03
C LEU A 248 5.14 -21.64 17.40
N TRP A 249 4.35 -22.70 17.36
CA TRP A 249 3.29 -22.83 18.35
C TRP A 249 3.78 -23.77 19.44
N PRO A 250 3.99 -23.30 20.69
CA PRO A 250 4.12 -24.22 21.79
C PRO A 250 2.86 -25.09 21.79
N LYS A 251 3.01 -26.40 21.56
CA LYS A 251 1.93 -27.41 21.61
C LYS A 251 1.26 -27.51 23.00
N GLN A 252 1.43 -26.53 23.89
CA GLN A 252 0.92 -26.48 25.26
C GLN A 252 -0.30 -25.58 25.46
N PHE A 253 -0.79 -24.88 24.44
CA PHE A 253 -2.08 -24.18 24.50
C PHE A 253 -3.02 -24.65 23.38
N ILE A 254 -3.39 -25.92 23.45
CA ILE A 254 -4.65 -26.41 22.87
C ILE A 254 -5.51 -26.74 24.08
N PRO A 255 -6.54 -25.94 24.43
CA PRO A 255 -7.52 -26.38 25.39
C PRO A 255 -8.19 -27.65 24.84
N GLN A 256 -7.87 -28.79 25.44
CA GLN A 256 -8.63 -30.02 25.24
C GLN A 256 -10.05 -29.77 25.76
N LYS A 257 -11.03 -29.90 24.85
CA LYS A 257 -12.50 -29.87 24.99
C LYS A 257 -13.16 -28.63 24.42
N ILE A 258 -13.50 -28.74 23.13
CA ILE A 258 -14.78 -28.26 22.61
C ILE A 258 -15.40 -29.44 21.86
N SER A 259 -15.71 -30.50 22.60
CA SER A 259 -16.86 -31.34 22.30
C SER A 259 -17.94 -30.81 23.23
N ASP A 260 -18.99 -30.24 22.63
CA ASP A 260 -20.24 -29.73 23.23
C ASP A 260 -20.47 -28.28 22.81
N ILE A 261 -20.94 -28.10 21.58
CA ILE A 261 -22.12 -27.30 21.23
C ILE A 261 -22.59 -27.83 19.87
N THR A 262 -23.66 -28.62 19.94
CA THR A 262 -24.50 -29.02 18.82
C THR A 262 -25.72 -28.10 18.83
N VAL A 263 -26.25 -27.84 17.63
CA VAL A 263 -27.41 -27.01 17.25
C VAL A 263 -27.09 -25.53 17.02
#